data_AF-A0A2J9IKL6-F1
#
_entry.id   AF-A0A2J9IKL6-F1
#
_cell.length_a   1.000
_cell.length_b   1.000
_cell.length_c   1.000
_cell.angle_alpha   90.00
_cell.angle_beta   90.00
_cell.angle_gamma   90.00
#
_symmetry.space_group_name_H-M   'P 1'
#
loop_
_entity.id
_entity.type
_entity.pdbx_description
1 polymer ?
#
loop_
_entity_poly.entity_id
_entity_poly.type
_entity_poly.pdbx_seq_one_letter_code
_entity_poly.pdbx_strand_id
1 'polypeptide(L)'
;MSLSAAARPTPSRHRWWALAAALALTVTGCQAPEDDQAAEGASREQSASAPAEGGQEGDTDAEDAEGSDGSEDAEGSEDSEGGADESTNEEKWKEASEKGVAPIPREPMPENPEVPNEESWRTVPSNVPMKKLEEGEKPPQFVLVSFDGGGWHDRWQTFMETAQEHDARFTVFLTGIYLVEKANSEIYQGPKQEPGSAAVSFYPDEESIAQLVDDLNQANSRGHEIGTHYNGHFCASSKNGADTWSTEDWQSELDQFFDFITNYRENNGYGAEFPTLEVQPDSIRGGRLPCLDGKWSDLVPAWKEHGITYDTSRSSTLGTGVHWPYSQDGLWQFEVPVVYSPAFDGPENPAKEGDDSPIVTAMDYNFWAKINGAKNEPEKREVMYDAALETYRYMYASAYAGNRAPLVLGNHFNGWNDNAFNPAVEQFMSEVCGEPDTYCTTHRDVIQWLSLQDPERVRQWQSAEASAKGDDLEDITW
;
A
#
# COMPACT_ATOMS: atom_id res chain seq x y z
N MET A 1 26.77 23.73 -65.48
CA MET A 1 27.92 23.21 -64.69
C MET A 1 27.49 23.30 -63.22
N SER A 2 26.72 22.32 -62.74
CA SER A 2 27.12 21.19 -61.86
C SER A 2 27.61 21.65 -60.49
N LEU A 3 26.76 21.58 -59.45
CA LEU A 3 26.71 20.53 -58.37
C LEU A 3 27.86 20.73 -57.34
N SER A 4 27.69 20.64 -56.02
CA SER A 4 26.71 19.94 -55.18
C SER A 4 26.75 20.51 -53.75
N ALA A 5 25.61 20.43 -53.05
CA ALA A 5 25.49 20.57 -51.60
C ALA A 5 26.05 19.34 -50.87
N ALA A 6 26.55 19.52 -49.63
CA ALA A 6 26.98 18.45 -48.73
C ALA A 6 26.00 18.32 -47.55
N ALA A 7 25.57 17.09 -47.29
CA ALA A 7 24.56 16.70 -46.31
C ALA A 7 25.16 16.43 -44.91
N ARG A 8 24.27 16.52 -43.90
CA ARG A 8 24.49 16.20 -42.48
C ARG A 8 24.65 14.68 -42.25
N PRO A 9 25.35 14.24 -41.19
CA PRO A 9 25.31 12.84 -40.75
C PRO A 9 24.23 12.60 -39.68
N THR A 10 23.52 11.49 -39.83
CA THR A 10 22.65 10.83 -38.83
C THR A 10 23.45 9.79 -38.04
N PRO A 11 23.16 9.53 -36.74
CA PRO A 11 23.73 8.39 -36.02
C PRO A 11 22.92 7.10 -36.24
N SER A 12 23.65 5.99 -36.29
CA SER A 12 23.21 4.65 -36.65
C SER A 12 22.60 3.86 -35.49
N ARG A 13 21.53 3.11 -35.80
CA ARG A 13 20.97 2.03 -34.97
C ARG A 13 21.95 0.85 -34.87
N HIS A 14 22.25 0.40 -33.66
CA HIS A 14 22.95 -0.86 -33.42
C HIS A 14 21.94 -2.01 -33.22
N ARG A 15 22.02 -3.02 -34.08
CA ARG A 15 21.42 -4.35 -33.91
C ARG A 15 22.51 -5.30 -33.41
N TRP A 16 22.25 -6.03 -32.33
CA TRP A 16 23.05 -7.18 -31.92
C TRP A 16 22.23 -8.47 -32.09
N TRP A 17 22.95 -9.53 -32.45
CA TRP A 17 22.47 -10.72 -33.11
C TRP A 17 22.10 -11.84 -32.13
N ALA A 18 21.05 -12.60 -32.50
CA ALA A 18 20.71 -13.88 -31.92
C ALA A 18 21.74 -14.96 -32.28
N LEU A 19 22.07 -15.84 -31.33
CA LEU A 19 22.88 -17.03 -31.52
C LEU A 19 22.06 -18.26 -31.14
N ALA A 20 21.65 -19.02 -32.16
CA ALA A 20 21.13 -20.38 -32.04
C ALA A 20 22.21 -21.34 -32.55
N ALA A 21 22.49 -22.41 -31.82
CA ALA A 21 23.25 -23.56 -32.30
C ALA A 21 22.56 -24.85 -31.86
N ALA A 22 22.37 -25.73 -32.84
CA ALA A 22 21.56 -26.94 -32.77
C ALA A 22 22.36 -28.21 -32.45
N LEU A 23 21.68 -29.10 -31.72
CA LEU A 23 21.67 -30.58 -31.71
C LEU A 23 22.89 -31.42 -32.15
N ALA A 24 23.15 -32.46 -31.34
CA ALA A 24 23.46 -33.81 -31.82
C ALA A 24 22.71 -34.88 -30.99
N LEU A 25 22.00 -35.76 -31.70
CA LEU A 25 21.29 -36.95 -31.19
C LEU A 25 22.23 -38.12 -30.90
N THR A 26 21.89 -38.93 -29.90
CA THR A 26 22.01 -40.40 -29.96
C THR A 26 20.80 -41.07 -29.31
N VAL A 27 20.26 -42.08 -30.00
CA VAL A 27 19.00 -42.80 -29.74
C VAL A 27 19.27 -44.16 -29.07
N THR A 28 18.55 -44.48 -28.00
CA THR A 28 18.04 -45.83 -27.60
C THR A 28 17.20 -45.61 -26.33
N GLY A 29 15.98 -46.10 -26.07
CA GLY A 29 15.06 -47.05 -26.69
C GLY A 29 14.16 -47.61 -25.57
N CYS A 30 12.86 -47.77 -25.85
CA CYS A 30 11.83 -48.56 -25.13
C CYS A 30 11.02 -47.97 -23.94
N GLN A 31 9.74 -47.69 -24.28
CA GLN A 31 8.47 -48.10 -23.64
C GLN A 31 8.01 -47.53 -22.28
N ALA A 32 6.82 -46.90 -22.32
CA ALA A 32 5.92 -46.57 -21.22
C ALA A 32 5.20 -47.84 -20.66
N PRO A 33 4.52 -47.79 -19.47
CA PRO A 33 3.19 -47.16 -19.36
C PRO A 33 2.82 -46.49 -18.00
N GLU A 34 1.74 -45.68 -18.07
CA GLU A 34 0.60 -45.42 -17.14
C GLU A 34 0.72 -45.34 -15.58
N ASP A 35 -0.03 -44.36 -15.07
CA ASP A 35 -0.85 -44.28 -13.84
C ASP A 35 -0.29 -44.00 -12.42
N ASP A 36 -0.93 -42.97 -11.83
CA ASP A 36 -1.46 -42.78 -10.47
C ASP A 36 -0.64 -42.95 -9.17
N GLN A 37 -0.90 -41.97 -8.28
CA GLN A 37 -0.99 -41.99 -6.81
C GLN A 37 0.27 -42.03 -5.92
N ALA A 38 0.26 -41.05 -5.01
CA ALA A 38 0.45 -41.12 -3.55
C ALA A 38 1.72 -41.74 -2.97
N ALA A 39 2.40 -40.97 -2.11
CA ALA A 39 3.38 -41.48 -1.17
C ALA A 39 3.09 -40.94 0.24
N GLU A 40 2.31 -41.70 1.00
CA GLU A 40 2.43 -41.74 2.47
C GLU A 40 3.68 -42.56 2.83
N GLY A 41 4.48 -42.04 3.77
CA GLY A 41 5.61 -42.73 4.38
C GLY A 41 5.46 -42.74 5.89
N ALA A 42 4.95 -43.85 6.41
CA ALA A 42 4.75 -44.13 7.83
C ALA A 42 6.05 -44.33 8.61
N SER A 43 5.99 -44.08 9.93
CA SER A 43 6.83 -44.79 10.91
C SER A 43 5.98 -45.20 12.12
N ARG A 44 5.87 -46.50 12.35
CA ARG A 44 5.27 -47.12 13.55
C ARG A 44 6.08 -48.35 13.92
N GLU A 45 6.48 -48.48 15.19
CA GLU A 45 6.65 -49.71 16.01
C GLU A 45 6.91 -49.24 17.47
N GLN A 46 6.53 -49.86 18.59
CA GLN A 46 5.72 -51.04 18.96
C GLN A 46 5.57 -51.09 20.51
N SER A 47 4.62 -51.93 21.00
CA SER A 47 4.60 -52.67 22.30
C SER A 47 3.95 -51.98 23.54
N ALA A 48 3.11 -52.61 24.39
CA ALA A 48 2.36 -53.88 24.42
C ALA A 48 1.39 -53.95 25.64
N SER A 49 0.31 -54.73 25.49
CA SER A 49 -0.42 -55.60 26.46
C SER A 49 -1.15 -55.07 27.72
N ALA A 50 -2.45 -55.43 27.78
CA ALA A 50 -3.46 -55.39 28.87
C ALA A 50 -3.30 -56.55 29.91
N PRO A 51 -4.23 -56.91 30.86
CA PRO A 51 -5.64 -56.46 31.07
C PRO A 51 -6.24 -56.44 32.52
N ALA A 52 -7.52 -56.00 32.59
CA ALA A 52 -8.68 -56.60 33.30
C ALA A 52 -9.10 -56.28 34.77
N GLU A 53 -10.44 -56.14 34.89
CA GLU A 53 -11.40 -56.40 36.01
C GLU A 53 -11.49 -55.40 37.19
N GLY A 54 -12.68 -54.96 37.65
CA GLY A 54 -14.07 -55.26 37.30
C GLY A 54 -15.07 -54.64 38.31
N GLY A 55 -16.37 -54.65 37.95
CA GLY A 55 -17.56 -54.42 38.78
C GLY A 55 -17.82 -53.00 39.37
N GLN A 56 -19.03 -52.51 39.62
CA GLN A 56 -20.41 -52.77 39.17
C GLN A 56 -21.30 -51.74 39.92
N GLU A 57 -22.27 -51.16 39.21
CA GLU A 57 -23.60 -50.71 39.69
C GLU A 57 -23.79 -49.54 40.68
N GLY A 58 -24.64 -48.60 40.23
CA GLY A 58 -25.33 -47.59 41.03
C GLY A 58 -26.04 -46.53 40.17
N ASP A 59 -27.14 -46.90 39.51
CA ASP A 59 -28.09 -46.03 38.80
C ASP A 59 -28.58 -44.83 39.65
N THR A 60 -28.73 -43.66 39.02
CA THR A 60 -30.02 -42.91 38.91
C THR A 60 -29.84 -41.63 38.08
N ASP A 61 -30.52 -41.64 36.91
CA ASP A 61 -31.19 -40.55 36.16
C ASP A 61 -30.61 -39.12 36.24
N ALA A 62 -29.94 -38.58 35.21
CA ALA A 62 -30.44 -38.16 33.88
C ALA A 62 -31.32 -36.90 33.92
N GLU A 63 -30.74 -35.76 33.49
CA GLU A 63 -31.34 -34.79 32.56
C GLU A 63 -30.24 -33.82 32.07
N ASP A 64 -29.68 -34.18 30.91
CA ASP A 64 -29.14 -33.42 29.77
C ASP A 64 -28.53 -32.02 29.98
N ALA A 65 -27.18 -32.00 29.94
CA ALA A 65 -26.40 -30.89 29.41
C ALA A 65 -25.40 -31.48 28.41
N GLU A 66 -25.69 -31.37 27.11
CA GLU A 66 -24.73 -31.68 26.05
C GLU A 66 -23.72 -30.54 25.94
N GLY A 67 -22.46 -30.88 26.22
CA GLY A 67 -21.30 -30.14 25.73
C GLY A 67 -20.84 -30.69 24.38
N SER A 68 -20.06 -29.90 23.66
CA SER A 68 -19.06 -30.42 22.73
C SER A 68 -17.78 -29.61 22.86
N ASP A 69 -16.70 -30.34 23.00
CA ASP A 69 -15.30 -29.96 23.21
C ASP A 69 -14.50 -30.17 21.91
N GLY A 70 -13.38 -29.45 21.76
CA GLY A 70 -12.19 -29.66 20.89
C GLY A 70 -12.36 -29.89 19.38
N SER A 71 -11.88 -28.98 18.50
CA SER A 71 -10.52 -28.91 17.89
C SER A 71 -10.28 -30.04 16.85
N GLU A 72 -9.81 -29.86 15.61
CA GLU A 72 -8.79 -28.99 14.98
C GLU A 72 -9.10 -28.90 13.46
N ASP A 73 -8.69 -27.82 12.81
CA ASP A 73 -8.07 -27.76 11.46
C ASP A 73 -8.06 -26.30 10.99
N ALA A 74 -6.86 -25.70 10.98
CA ALA A 74 -6.62 -24.32 10.59
C ALA A 74 -6.18 -24.26 9.12
N GLU A 75 -7.08 -23.81 8.24
CA GLU A 75 -6.76 -23.34 6.90
C GLU A 75 -7.58 -22.06 6.61
N GLY A 76 -6.87 -21.05 6.08
CA GLY A 76 -7.37 -19.90 5.30
C GLY A 76 -8.68 -19.22 5.71
N SER A 77 -8.60 -18.09 6.43
CA SER A 77 -9.77 -17.24 6.67
C SER A 77 -10.11 -16.38 5.44
N GLU A 78 -11.15 -16.78 4.71
CA GLU A 78 -11.96 -15.91 3.85
C GLU A 78 -13.09 -15.23 4.67
N ASP A 79 -13.49 -14.06 4.16
CA ASP A 79 -14.78 -13.38 4.31
C ASP A 79 -15.09 -12.55 5.57
N SER A 80 -14.95 -11.24 5.42
CA SER A 80 -15.94 -10.28 5.93
C SER A 80 -16.69 -9.66 4.75
N GLU A 81 -17.88 -10.17 4.46
CA GLU A 81 -18.87 -9.51 3.61
C GLU A 81 -19.32 -8.20 4.27
N GLY A 82 -18.82 -7.08 3.76
CA GLY A 82 -19.25 -5.73 4.11
C GLY A 82 -19.53 -4.94 2.85
N GLY A 83 -20.62 -5.26 2.16
CA GLY A 83 -21.09 -4.48 1.01
C GLY A 83 -21.40 -3.05 1.44
N ALA A 84 -20.53 -2.10 1.10
CA ALA A 84 -20.85 -0.69 1.16
C ALA A 84 -21.89 -0.36 0.08
N ASP A 85 -22.99 0.27 0.49
CA ASP A 85 -24.03 0.76 -0.42
C ASP A 85 -23.48 1.92 -1.28
N GLU A 86 -23.07 1.60 -2.51
CA GLU A 86 -22.54 2.52 -3.54
C GLU A 86 -23.49 3.68 -3.89
N SER A 87 -24.79 3.57 -3.61
CA SER A 87 -25.79 4.52 -4.12
C SER A 87 -25.69 5.93 -3.51
N THR A 88 -25.14 6.06 -2.30
CA THR A 88 -24.99 7.36 -1.62
C THR A 88 -23.73 8.12 -2.00
N ASN A 89 -22.75 7.41 -2.57
CA ASN A 89 -21.50 7.99 -3.01
C ASN A 89 -21.59 8.45 -4.47
N GLU A 90 -22.24 7.71 -5.38
CA GLU A 90 -22.43 8.13 -6.79
C GLU A 90 -23.11 9.49 -6.96
N GLU A 91 -24.14 9.80 -6.16
CA GLU A 91 -24.79 11.11 -6.22
C GLU A 91 -23.86 12.23 -5.71
N LYS A 92 -23.01 11.94 -4.72
CA LYS A 92 -21.98 12.84 -4.20
C LYS A 92 -20.85 13.06 -5.23
N TRP A 93 -20.50 12.04 -6.01
CA TRP A 93 -19.51 12.08 -7.09
C TRP A 93 -19.99 12.89 -8.32
N LYS A 94 -21.28 12.77 -8.67
CA LYS A 94 -21.88 13.61 -9.73
C LYS A 94 -21.98 15.07 -9.33
N GLU A 95 -22.35 15.36 -8.09
CA GLU A 95 -22.47 16.75 -7.64
C GLU A 95 -21.11 17.47 -7.52
N ALA A 96 -20.04 16.75 -7.15
CA ALA A 96 -18.68 17.28 -7.07
C ALA A 96 -18.00 17.46 -8.44
N SER A 97 -18.34 16.64 -9.44
CA SER A 97 -17.82 16.77 -10.81
C SER A 97 -18.53 17.86 -11.63
N GLU A 98 -19.79 18.17 -11.33
CA GLU A 98 -20.55 19.21 -12.02
C GLU A 98 -20.37 20.62 -11.41
N LYS A 99 -20.03 20.72 -10.12
CA LYS A 99 -19.72 21.98 -9.45
C LYS A 99 -18.22 22.08 -9.26
N GLY A 100 -17.52 22.72 -10.20
CA GLY A 100 -16.09 23.06 -10.06
C GLY A 100 -15.78 23.49 -8.62
N VAL A 101 -15.02 22.65 -7.92
CA VAL A 101 -14.73 22.80 -6.50
C VAL A 101 -14.00 24.13 -6.31
N ALA A 102 -14.46 24.94 -5.35
CA ALA A 102 -13.77 26.18 -5.02
C ALA A 102 -12.32 25.87 -4.66
N PRO A 103 -11.31 26.62 -5.16
CA PRO A 103 -9.92 26.32 -4.88
C PRO A 103 -9.68 26.24 -3.37
N ILE A 104 -9.18 25.11 -2.88
CA ILE A 104 -8.71 25.01 -1.49
C ILE A 104 -7.66 26.11 -1.30
N PRO A 105 -7.74 26.94 -0.25
CA PRO A 105 -6.69 27.90 0.05
C PRO A 105 -5.39 27.15 0.27
N ARG A 106 -4.49 27.18 -0.72
CA ARG A 106 -3.15 26.63 -0.60
C ARG A 106 -2.38 27.57 0.30
N GLU A 107 -2.06 27.12 1.50
CA GLU A 107 -1.22 27.93 2.37
C GLU A 107 0.19 27.96 1.79
N PRO A 108 0.87 29.12 1.82
CA PRO A 108 2.30 29.13 1.55
C PRO A 108 2.96 28.12 2.51
N MET A 109 3.93 27.35 2.00
CA MET A 109 4.81 26.56 2.85
C MET A 109 5.21 27.43 4.05
N PRO A 110 5.24 26.86 5.27
CA PRO A 110 5.82 27.57 6.41
C PRO A 110 7.15 28.17 5.96
N GLU A 111 7.42 29.45 6.25
CA GLU A 111 8.64 30.12 5.78
C GLU A 111 9.93 29.42 6.27
N ASN A 112 9.78 28.47 7.20
CA ASN A 112 10.80 27.57 7.69
C ASN A 112 10.06 26.35 8.30
N PRO A 113 9.65 25.32 7.52
CA PRO A 113 9.13 24.12 8.15
C PRO A 113 10.27 23.60 9.03
N GLU A 114 10.02 23.36 10.32
CA GLU A 114 11.00 22.64 11.12
C GLU A 114 11.24 21.32 10.41
N VAL A 115 12.38 21.21 9.71
CA VAL A 115 12.86 19.93 9.20
C VAL A 115 13.22 19.17 10.47
N PRO A 116 12.48 18.12 10.83
CA PRO A 116 12.79 17.35 12.04
C PRO A 116 14.24 16.93 11.95
N ASN A 117 15.01 17.11 13.04
CA ASN A 117 16.45 16.83 13.06
C ASN A 117 16.72 15.42 12.51
N GLU A 118 17.25 15.38 11.29
CA GLU A 118 17.36 14.21 10.40
C GLU A 118 18.20 13.07 10.99
N GLU A 119 19.10 13.38 11.93
CA GLU A 119 20.05 12.41 12.48
C GLU A 119 19.46 11.54 13.59
N SER A 120 18.30 11.90 14.14
CA SER A 120 17.81 11.23 15.36
C SER A 120 17.16 9.87 15.12
N TRP A 121 16.58 9.64 13.93
CA TRP A 121 15.83 8.41 13.64
C TRP A 121 16.16 7.75 12.28
N ARG A 122 16.95 8.39 11.40
CA ARG A 122 17.40 7.75 10.14
C ARG A 122 18.51 6.73 10.43
N THR A 123 18.32 5.52 9.93
CA THR A 123 19.34 4.46 9.96
C THR A 123 20.32 4.56 8.79
N VAL A 124 19.86 5.11 7.65
CA VAL A 124 20.63 5.30 6.41
C VAL A 124 20.34 6.68 5.79
N PRO A 125 21.29 7.27 5.02
CA PRO A 125 21.06 8.51 4.28
C PRO A 125 19.89 8.40 3.29
N SER A 126 19.27 9.52 2.88
CA SER A 126 18.25 9.50 1.81
C SER A 126 18.81 8.98 0.48
N ASN A 127 17.99 8.30 -0.33
CA ASN A 127 18.32 7.94 -1.71
C ASN A 127 18.09 9.10 -2.70
N VAL A 128 17.50 10.20 -2.23
CA VAL A 128 17.30 11.43 -3.00
C VAL A 128 18.48 12.37 -2.76
N PRO A 129 19.06 12.97 -3.81
CA PRO A 129 20.01 14.06 -3.65
C PRO A 129 19.34 15.27 -2.98
N MET A 130 19.62 15.45 -1.68
CA MET A 130 19.14 16.58 -0.88
C MET A 130 19.85 17.87 -1.29
N LYS A 131 19.50 18.38 -2.48
CA LYS A 131 20.03 19.62 -3.07
C LYS A 131 18.90 20.56 -3.47
N LYS A 132 19.15 21.85 -3.27
CA LYS A 132 18.35 22.91 -3.88
C LYS A 132 18.62 22.95 -5.39
N LEU A 133 17.57 23.04 -6.20
CA LEU A 133 17.70 23.17 -7.65
C LEU A 133 18.21 24.55 -8.08
N GLU A 134 19.08 24.58 -9.07
CA GLU A 134 19.52 25.79 -9.77
C GLU A 134 18.43 26.31 -10.73
N GLU A 135 18.56 27.56 -11.15
CA GLU A 135 17.64 28.17 -12.11
C GLU A 135 17.63 27.37 -13.44
N GLY A 136 16.44 26.99 -13.91
CA GLY A 136 16.26 26.22 -15.14
C GLY A 136 16.39 24.70 -15.02
N GLU A 137 16.86 24.15 -13.90
CA GLU A 137 16.78 22.70 -13.64
C GLU A 137 15.31 22.23 -13.54
N LYS A 138 15.04 20.95 -13.81
CA LYS A 138 13.72 20.36 -13.56
C LYS A 138 13.74 19.58 -12.24
N PRO A 139 12.60 19.44 -11.55
CA PRO A 139 12.48 18.45 -10.48
C PRO A 139 12.76 17.05 -11.02
N PRO A 140 13.41 16.18 -10.22
CA PRO A 140 13.43 14.77 -10.54
C PRO A 140 12.00 14.21 -10.52
N GLN A 141 11.78 13.08 -11.16
CA GLN A 141 10.52 12.36 -11.04
C GLN A 141 10.52 11.54 -9.74
N PHE A 142 9.65 11.90 -8.81
CA PHE A 142 9.43 11.11 -7.61
C PHE A 142 8.35 10.06 -7.84
N VAL A 143 8.56 8.86 -7.31
CA VAL A 143 7.57 7.77 -7.29
C VAL A 143 7.42 7.33 -5.84
N LEU A 144 6.22 7.52 -5.29
CA LEU A 144 5.87 7.24 -3.90
C LEU A 144 4.97 6.00 -3.87
N VAL A 145 5.61 4.83 -3.86
CA VAL A 145 4.90 3.57 -3.65
C VAL A 145 4.62 3.43 -2.16
N SER A 146 3.37 3.12 -1.83
CA SER A 146 2.94 2.94 -0.45
C SER A 146 1.98 1.78 -0.28
N PHE A 147 2.03 1.16 0.90
CA PHE A 147 1.17 0.05 1.27
C PHE A 147 0.46 0.33 2.59
N ASP A 148 -0.86 0.14 2.60
CA ASP A 148 -1.67 0.20 3.80
C ASP A 148 -1.67 -1.17 4.51
N GLY A 149 -1.75 -1.14 5.84
CA GLY A 149 -1.70 -2.33 6.68
C GLY A 149 -0.28 -2.71 7.05
N GLY A 150 0.43 -3.48 6.24
CA GLY A 150 1.77 -4.00 6.59
C GLY A 150 1.77 -5.36 7.29
N GLY A 151 0.66 -6.10 7.20
CA GLY A 151 0.43 -7.34 7.93
C GLY A 151 0.78 -8.66 7.20
N TRP A 152 1.62 -8.63 6.16
CA TRP A 152 1.91 -9.81 5.33
C TRP A 152 3.40 -9.95 5.07
N HIS A 153 4.03 -10.96 5.68
CA HIS A 153 5.48 -11.21 5.61
C HIS A 153 6.00 -11.34 4.18
N ASP A 154 5.42 -12.22 3.36
CA ASP A 154 5.88 -12.42 1.98
C ASP A 154 5.87 -11.11 1.15
N ARG A 155 4.92 -10.20 1.42
CA ARG A 155 4.85 -8.90 0.72
C ARG A 155 5.99 -7.98 1.16
N TRP A 156 6.34 -7.97 2.44
CA TRP A 156 7.57 -7.31 2.90
C TRP A 156 8.78 -7.82 2.15
N GLN A 157 8.96 -9.14 2.07
CA GLN A 157 10.12 -9.75 1.41
C GLN A 157 10.16 -9.40 -0.09
N THR A 158 9.05 -9.57 -0.81
CA THR A 158 8.95 -9.22 -2.23
C THR A 158 9.33 -7.77 -2.49
N PHE A 159 8.67 -6.80 -1.85
CA PHE A 159 8.91 -5.39 -2.16
C PHE A 159 10.25 -4.88 -1.64
N MET A 160 10.78 -5.43 -0.55
CA MET A 160 12.15 -5.13 -0.13
C MET A 160 13.20 -5.66 -1.11
N GLU A 161 12.98 -6.84 -1.72
CA GLU A 161 13.85 -7.38 -2.76
C GLU A 161 13.79 -6.53 -4.04
N THR A 162 12.59 -6.24 -4.54
CA THR A 162 12.38 -5.35 -5.71
C THR A 162 13.03 -3.99 -5.48
N ALA A 163 12.87 -3.42 -4.29
CA ALA A 163 13.41 -2.10 -4.00
C ALA A 163 14.95 -2.08 -3.94
N GLN A 164 15.57 -3.18 -3.49
CA GLN A 164 17.00 -3.26 -3.29
C GLN A 164 17.81 -3.12 -4.60
N GLU A 165 17.26 -3.54 -5.74
CA GLU A 165 17.96 -3.51 -7.03
C GLU A 165 18.39 -2.08 -7.46
N HIS A 166 17.64 -1.07 -7.01
CA HIS A 166 17.82 0.32 -7.43
C HIS A 166 17.95 1.32 -6.26
N ASP A 167 18.25 0.84 -5.03
CA ASP A 167 18.18 1.67 -3.80
C ASP A 167 16.83 2.42 -3.71
N ALA A 168 15.77 1.78 -4.17
CA ALA A 168 14.42 2.31 -4.10
C ALA A 168 13.87 2.17 -2.68
N ARG A 169 12.89 3.00 -2.35
CA ARG A 169 12.24 3.00 -1.05
C ARG A 169 10.74 3.16 -1.22
N PHE A 170 10.00 2.57 -0.30
CA PHE A 170 8.55 2.67 -0.21
C PHE A 170 8.14 3.06 1.20
N THR A 171 6.85 3.39 1.36
CA THR A 171 6.23 3.70 2.64
C THR A 171 5.24 2.59 3.02
N VAL A 172 5.23 2.13 4.27
CA VAL A 172 4.16 1.27 4.79
C VAL A 172 3.42 2.03 5.88
N PHE A 173 2.13 2.22 5.70
CA PHE A 173 1.24 2.74 6.73
C PHE A 173 0.79 1.57 7.58
N LEU A 174 1.40 1.42 8.76
CA LEU A 174 1.23 0.27 9.63
C LEU A 174 -0.11 0.32 10.36
N THR A 175 -0.86 -0.77 10.37
CA THR A 175 -1.97 -0.97 11.31
C THR A 175 -1.42 -1.37 12.68
N GLY A 176 -1.67 -0.55 13.71
CA GLY A 176 -1.06 -0.72 15.04
C GLY A 176 -1.45 -2.01 15.77
N ILE A 177 -2.70 -2.47 15.59
CA ILE A 177 -3.19 -3.69 16.25
C ILE A 177 -2.54 -4.98 15.72
N TYR A 178 -1.73 -4.92 14.66
CA TYR A 178 -0.88 -6.05 14.28
C TYR A 178 0.27 -6.30 15.28
N LEU A 179 0.56 -5.35 16.17
CA LEU A 179 1.47 -5.52 17.32
C LEU A 179 0.74 -5.95 18.60
N VAL A 180 -0.53 -6.34 18.49
CA VAL A 180 -1.34 -6.86 19.59
C VAL A 180 -1.80 -8.27 19.24
N GLU A 181 -1.46 -9.22 20.10
CA GLU A 181 -1.88 -10.62 19.96
C GLU A 181 -3.39 -10.71 20.16
N LYS A 182 -4.04 -11.57 19.38
CA LYS A 182 -5.49 -11.74 19.43
C LYS A 182 -6.00 -12.12 20.83
N ALA A 183 -5.22 -12.89 21.58
CA ALA A 183 -5.52 -13.22 22.97
C ALA A 183 -5.60 -11.98 23.90
N ASN A 184 -4.92 -10.90 23.53
CA ASN A 184 -4.87 -9.63 24.27
C ASN A 184 -5.70 -8.53 23.59
N SER A 185 -6.51 -8.85 22.57
CA SER A 185 -7.25 -7.86 21.77
C SER A 185 -8.09 -6.88 22.59
N GLU A 186 -8.62 -7.29 23.75
CA GLU A 186 -9.42 -6.42 24.63
C GLU A 186 -8.68 -5.18 25.17
N ILE A 187 -7.34 -5.11 25.05
CA ILE A 187 -6.59 -3.89 25.39
C ILE A 187 -6.85 -2.74 24.40
N TYR A 188 -7.25 -3.07 23.17
CA TYR A 188 -7.64 -2.08 22.18
C TYR A 188 -9.09 -1.65 22.41
N GLN A 189 -9.27 -0.35 22.61
CA GLN A 189 -10.57 0.28 22.75
C GLN A 189 -10.79 1.23 21.56
N GLY A 190 -11.36 0.69 20.49
CA GLY A 190 -11.76 1.50 19.34
C GLY A 190 -12.76 2.60 19.74
N PRO A 191 -12.67 3.81 19.17
CA PRO A 191 -13.58 4.90 19.52
C PRO A 191 -15.05 4.51 19.33
N LYS A 192 -15.82 4.58 20.42
CA LYS A 192 -17.26 4.24 20.46
C LYS A 192 -17.57 2.79 20.07
N GLN A 193 -16.60 1.88 20.23
CA GLN A 193 -16.74 0.44 20.01
C GLN A 193 -16.65 -0.33 21.34
N GLU A 194 -16.90 -1.64 21.31
CA GLU A 194 -16.58 -2.50 22.45
C GLU A 194 -15.09 -2.85 22.46
N PRO A 195 -14.47 -3.13 23.62
CA PRO A 195 -13.09 -3.61 23.71
C PRO A 195 -12.81 -4.77 22.74
N GLY A 196 -11.64 -4.75 22.09
CA GLY A 196 -11.21 -5.76 21.12
C GLY A 196 -11.95 -5.75 19.77
N SER A 197 -12.90 -4.83 19.57
CA SER A 197 -13.54 -4.67 18.26
C SER A 197 -12.56 -4.06 17.26
N ALA A 198 -12.46 -4.63 16.06
CA ALA A 198 -11.73 -4.09 14.91
C ALA A 198 -12.37 -4.60 13.60
N ALA A 199 -12.25 -3.81 12.54
CA ALA A 199 -12.65 -4.20 11.18
C ALA A 199 -11.56 -4.97 10.42
N VAL A 200 -10.39 -5.14 11.04
CA VAL A 200 -9.29 -6.00 10.58
C VAL A 200 -8.86 -6.92 11.71
N SER A 201 -8.23 -8.04 11.37
CA SER A 201 -7.84 -9.06 12.34
C SER A 201 -6.57 -8.69 13.10
N PHE A 202 -6.58 -8.96 14.41
CA PHE A 202 -5.36 -9.06 15.22
C PHE A 202 -4.50 -10.25 14.78
N TYR A 203 -3.21 -10.19 15.09
CA TYR A 203 -2.29 -11.29 14.84
C TYR A 203 -2.53 -12.46 15.80
N PRO A 204 -2.38 -13.72 15.33
CA PRO A 204 -2.82 -14.87 16.10
C PRO A 204 -1.95 -15.16 17.32
N ASP A 205 -0.63 -14.92 17.24
CA ASP A 205 0.35 -15.39 18.22
C ASP A 205 1.64 -14.55 18.26
N GLU A 206 2.48 -14.84 19.26
CA GLU A 206 3.81 -14.25 19.48
C GLU A 206 4.76 -14.41 18.28
N GLU A 207 4.73 -15.55 17.58
CA GLU A 207 5.60 -15.81 16.42
C GLU A 207 5.27 -14.86 15.26
N SER A 208 3.99 -14.68 14.97
CA SER A 208 3.52 -13.75 13.93
C SER A 208 3.95 -12.31 14.22
N ILE A 209 3.86 -11.88 15.48
CA ILE A 209 4.26 -10.51 15.86
C ILE A 209 5.79 -10.37 15.83
N ALA A 210 6.53 -11.40 16.24
CA ALA A 210 7.99 -11.41 16.14
C ALA A 210 8.45 -11.29 14.67
N GLN A 211 7.76 -11.97 13.75
CA GLN A 211 8.01 -11.87 12.32
C GLN A 211 7.74 -10.45 11.78
N LEU A 212 6.61 -9.83 12.18
CA LEU A 212 6.34 -8.44 11.82
C LEU A 212 7.39 -7.47 12.36
N VAL A 213 7.85 -7.66 13.60
CA VAL A 213 8.92 -6.83 14.17
C VAL A 213 10.21 -6.97 13.37
N ASP A 214 10.56 -8.18 12.91
CA ASP A 214 11.70 -8.39 12.02
C ASP A 214 11.52 -7.67 10.67
N ASP A 215 10.36 -7.81 10.03
CA ASP A 215 10.05 -7.12 8.77
C ASP A 215 10.17 -5.58 8.90
N LEU A 216 9.60 -5.02 9.97
CA LEU A 216 9.68 -3.58 10.26
C LEU A 216 11.12 -3.12 10.50
N ASN A 217 11.91 -3.91 11.22
CA ASN A 217 13.31 -3.61 11.47
C ASN A 217 14.16 -3.68 10.20
N GLN A 218 13.94 -4.69 9.36
CA GLN A 218 14.59 -4.81 8.07
C GLN A 218 14.25 -3.61 7.19
N ALA A 219 12.97 -3.26 7.09
CA ALA A 219 12.53 -2.13 6.30
C ALA A 219 13.12 -0.79 6.79
N ASN A 220 13.08 -0.55 8.11
CA ASN A 220 13.67 0.62 8.74
C ASN A 220 15.18 0.69 8.49
N SER A 221 15.91 -0.43 8.62
CA SER A 221 17.37 -0.48 8.38
C SER A 221 17.77 -0.19 6.93
N ARG A 222 16.85 -0.39 5.99
CA ARG A 222 17.01 -0.12 4.55
C ARG A 222 16.47 1.25 4.13
N GLY A 223 15.99 2.05 5.08
CA GLY A 223 15.53 3.42 4.85
C GLY A 223 14.10 3.54 4.34
N HIS A 224 13.32 2.46 4.32
CA HIS A 224 11.88 2.52 4.06
C HIS A 224 11.17 3.30 5.18
N GLU A 225 10.03 3.89 4.85
CA GLU A 225 9.27 4.71 5.80
C GLU A 225 8.13 3.92 6.42
N ILE A 226 7.95 4.05 7.74
CA ILE A 226 6.79 3.55 8.46
C ILE A 226 5.91 4.75 8.85
N GLY A 227 4.69 4.75 8.33
CA GLY A 227 3.62 5.67 8.73
C GLY A 227 2.55 4.95 9.55
N THR A 228 1.49 5.66 9.92
CA THR A 228 0.34 5.07 10.61
C THR A 228 -0.83 4.83 9.66
N HIS A 229 -1.43 3.65 9.76
CA HIS A 229 -2.77 3.33 9.27
C HIS A 229 -3.75 3.11 10.44
N TYR A 230 -3.43 3.73 11.59
CA TYR A 230 -4.24 3.71 12.80
C TYR A 230 -4.46 2.27 13.28
N ASN A 231 -5.58 1.96 13.94
CA ASN A 231 -5.79 0.67 14.57
C ASN A 231 -6.97 -0.08 13.95
N GLY A 232 -8.20 0.19 14.41
CA GLY A 232 -9.33 -0.71 14.19
C GLY A 232 -9.97 -0.63 12.81
N HIS A 233 -9.49 0.23 11.92
CA HIS A 233 -9.91 0.33 10.52
C HIS A 233 -11.43 0.56 10.31
N PHE A 234 -12.05 1.38 11.17
CA PHE A 234 -13.50 1.63 11.13
C PHE A 234 -13.90 2.68 10.07
N CYS A 235 -14.42 2.23 8.94
CA CYS A 235 -14.85 3.10 7.84
C CYS A 235 -16.25 3.71 8.07
N ALA A 236 -16.63 4.78 7.35
CA ALA A 236 -17.96 5.41 7.43
C ALA A 236 -19.16 4.46 7.35
N SER A 237 -19.03 3.36 6.60
CA SER A 237 -20.06 2.32 6.48
C SER A 237 -20.25 1.52 7.77
N SER A 238 -19.29 1.56 8.68
CA SER A 238 -19.35 0.92 10.00
C SER A 238 -20.20 1.74 10.95
N LYS A 239 -20.87 1.05 11.88
CA LYS A 239 -21.50 1.71 13.03
C LYS A 239 -20.43 2.48 13.81
N ASN A 240 -20.62 3.78 14.00
CA ASN A 240 -19.63 4.68 14.61
C ASN A 240 -18.28 4.70 13.87
N GLY A 241 -18.33 4.71 12.53
CA GLY A 241 -17.15 4.87 11.67
C GLY A 241 -16.39 6.18 11.87
N ALA A 242 -15.20 6.24 11.29
CA ALA A 242 -14.27 7.36 11.32
C ALA A 242 -14.91 8.72 10.95
N ASP A 243 -15.91 8.74 10.06
CA ASP A 243 -16.70 9.93 9.73
C ASP A 243 -17.44 10.55 10.93
N THR A 244 -17.70 9.79 11.99
CA THR A 244 -18.41 10.22 13.20
C THR A 244 -17.49 10.61 14.36
N TRP A 245 -16.17 10.44 14.20
CA TRP A 245 -15.18 10.66 15.24
C TRP A 245 -14.91 12.14 15.46
N SER A 246 -14.77 12.52 16.72
CA SER A 246 -14.32 13.84 17.17
C SER A 246 -12.79 13.90 17.23
N THR A 247 -12.22 15.08 17.45
CA THR A 247 -10.78 15.20 17.75
C THR A 247 -10.33 14.30 18.91
N GLU A 248 -11.11 14.20 19.98
CA GLU A 248 -10.78 13.37 21.15
C GLU A 248 -10.76 11.87 20.79
N ASP A 249 -11.68 11.43 19.93
CA ASP A 249 -11.71 10.06 19.42
C ASP A 249 -10.45 9.76 18.58
N TRP A 250 -10.04 10.68 17.70
CA TRP A 250 -8.82 10.54 16.90
C TRP A 250 -7.53 10.59 17.73
N GLN A 251 -7.50 11.42 18.78
CA GLN A 251 -6.38 11.43 19.73
C GLN A 251 -6.28 10.09 20.43
N SER A 252 -7.39 9.54 20.94
CA SER A 252 -7.39 8.22 21.56
C SER A 252 -6.95 7.10 20.62
N GLU A 253 -7.27 7.19 19.33
CA GLU A 253 -6.81 6.22 18.33
C GLU A 253 -5.28 6.31 18.14
N LEU A 254 -4.73 7.51 18.01
CA LEU A 254 -3.30 7.72 17.85
C LEU A 254 -2.51 7.38 19.13
N ASP A 255 -3.02 7.75 20.31
CA ASP A 255 -2.44 7.39 21.61
C ASP A 255 -2.25 5.87 21.71
N GLN A 256 -3.28 5.10 21.36
CA GLN A 256 -3.22 3.63 21.35
C GLN A 256 -2.26 3.10 20.28
N PHE A 257 -2.24 3.68 19.09
CA PHE A 257 -1.29 3.29 18.04
C PHE A 257 0.16 3.45 18.53
N PHE A 258 0.50 4.60 19.12
CA PHE A 258 1.85 4.85 19.64
C PHE A 258 2.18 4.02 20.88
N ASP A 259 1.19 3.70 21.72
CA ASP A 259 1.33 2.75 22.82
C ASP A 259 1.65 1.34 22.29
N PHE A 260 0.96 0.87 21.26
CA PHE A 260 1.24 -0.43 20.64
C PHE A 260 2.62 -0.49 20.00
N ILE A 261 3.14 0.61 19.44
CA ILE A 261 4.52 0.66 18.94
C ILE A 261 5.54 0.64 20.09
N THR A 262 5.29 1.40 21.16
CA THR A 262 6.27 1.64 22.23
C THR A 262 6.30 0.50 23.25
N ASN A 263 5.13 -0.04 23.59
CA ASN A 263 4.90 -0.96 24.70
C ASN A 263 4.44 -2.36 24.23
N TYR A 264 4.64 -2.72 22.96
CA TYR A 264 4.23 -4.01 22.37
C TYR A 264 4.58 -5.23 23.23
N ARG A 265 5.75 -5.29 23.88
CA ARG A 265 6.09 -6.40 24.79
C ARG A 265 5.19 -6.44 26.02
N GLU A 266 5.02 -5.29 26.68
CA GLU A 266 4.22 -5.19 27.91
C GLU A 266 2.74 -5.46 27.62
N ASN A 267 2.24 -4.92 26.51
CA ASN A 267 0.88 -5.10 26.02
C ASN A 267 0.52 -6.56 25.76
N ASN A 268 1.51 -7.39 25.40
CA ASN A 268 1.31 -8.81 25.14
C ASN A 268 1.83 -9.74 26.24
N GLY A 269 2.50 -9.22 27.26
CA GLY A 269 3.13 -10.04 28.31
C GLY A 269 4.38 -10.79 27.85
N TYR A 270 5.04 -10.33 26.78
CA TYR A 270 6.24 -10.97 26.23
C TYR A 270 7.48 -10.72 27.08
N GLY A 271 8.36 -11.73 27.12
CA GLY A 271 9.62 -11.69 27.85
C GLY A 271 10.67 -10.76 27.22
N ALA A 272 11.79 -10.58 27.93
CA ALA A 272 12.89 -9.72 27.47
C ALA A 272 13.64 -10.31 26.26
N GLU A 273 13.44 -11.58 25.96
CA GLU A 273 13.95 -12.31 24.79
C GLU A 273 13.23 -11.98 23.49
N PHE A 274 12.00 -11.44 23.56
CA PHE A 274 11.23 -11.07 22.38
C PHE A 274 11.97 -9.99 21.58
N PRO A 275 11.97 -10.01 20.22
CA PRO A 275 12.73 -9.04 19.41
C PRO A 275 12.47 -7.58 19.77
N THR A 276 13.50 -6.73 19.66
CA THR A 276 13.36 -5.27 19.85
C THR A 276 12.80 -4.66 18.57
N LEU A 277 11.73 -3.86 18.66
CA LEU A 277 11.29 -3.01 17.56
C LEU A 277 12.18 -1.75 17.51
N GLU A 278 12.94 -1.59 16.43
CA GLU A 278 13.91 -0.51 16.22
C GLU A 278 13.27 0.71 15.53
N VAL A 279 12.02 0.58 15.07
CA VAL A 279 11.23 1.72 14.57
C VAL A 279 10.94 2.66 15.73
N GLN A 280 11.52 3.86 15.69
CA GLN A 280 11.27 4.86 16.71
C GLN A 280 9.89 5.49 16.52
N PRO A 281 9.05 5.61 17.57
CA PRO A 281 7.77 6.33 17.48
C PRO A 281 7.92 7.73 16.85
N ASP A 282 9.03 8.41 17.16
CA ASP A 282 9.35 9.73 16.62
C ASP A 282 9.67 9.76 15.11
N SER A 283 9.83 8.61 14.48
CA SER A 283 10.02 8.52 13.03
C SER A 283 8.69 8.47 12.26
N ILE A 284 7.59 8.16 12.94
CA ILE A 284 6.25 8.03 12.36
C ILE A 284 5.62 9.43 12.30
N ARG A 285 5.56 9.98 11.09
CA ARG A 285 5.20 11.40 10.86
C ARG A 285 4.16 11.61 9.78
N GLY A 286 3.58 10.54 9.25
CA GLY A 286 2.42 10.64 8.38
C GLY A 286 1.58 9.40 8.40
N GLY A 287 0.43 9.49 7.74
CA GLY A 287 -0.54 8.42 7.72
C GLY A 287 -1.42 8.42 6.48
N ARG A 288 -2.12 7.30 6.32
CA ARG A 288 -3.29 7.17 5.47
C ARG A 288 -4.44 6.67 6.32
N LEU A 289 -5.58 7.34 6.24
CA LEU A 289 -6.80 7.02 6.97
C LEU A 289 -7.41 5.73 6.40
N PRO A 290 -7.89 4.81 7.26
CA PRO A 290 -8.73 3.71 6.84
C PRO A 290 -9.89 4.18 5.98
N CYS A 291 -10.07 3.56 4.81
CA CYS A 291 -11.09 3.94 3.83
C CYS A 291 -11.07 5.43 3.41
N LEU A 292 -9.95 6.12 3.60
CA LEU A 292 -9.77 7.55 3.28
C LEU A 292 -10.79 8.47 4.00
N ASP A 293 -11.28 8.03 5.16
CA ASP A 293 -12.44 8.62 5.81
C ASP A 293 -12.09 9.37 7.11
N GLY A 294 -12.84 10.43 7.36
CA GLY A 294 -12.68 11.31 8.51
C GLY A 294 -12.96 12.78 8.18
N LYS A 295 -13.21 13.57 9.23
CA LYS A 295 -13.48 15.00 9.10
C LYS A 295 -12.22 15.80 9.35
N TRP A 296 -11.82 16.59 8.35
CA TRP A 296 -10.60 17.39 8.42
C TRP A 296 -10.51 18.28 9.67
N SER A 297 -11.62 18.91 10.06
CA SER A 297 -11.68 19.76 11.26
C SER A 297 -11.42 19.01 12.57
N ASP A 298 -11.72 17.72 12.60
CA ASP A 298 -11.52 16.85 13.77
C ASP A 298 -10.12 16.22 13.75
N LEU A 299 -9.62 15.87 12.57
CA LEU A 299 -8.31 15.24 12.33
C LEU A 299 -7.13 16.18 12.57
N VAL A 300 -7.16 17.39 12.02
CA VAL A 300 -6.01 18.32 12.05
C VAL A 300 -5.50 18.59 13.47
N PRO A 301 -6.36 18.88 14.48
CA PRO A 301 -5.88 19.07 15.84
C PRO A 301 -5.27 17.79 16.45
N ALA A 302 -5.85 16.62 16.17
CA ALA A 302 -5.32 15.34 16.65
C ALA A 302 -3.95 15.04 16.03
N TRP A 303 -3.80 15.24 14.72
CA TRP A 303 -2.52 15.08 14.02
C TRP A 303 -1.43 16.00 14.55
N LYS A 304 -1.74 17.27 14.79
CA LYS A 304 -0.77 18.24 15.33
C LYS A 304 -0.30 17.86 16.74
N GLU A 305 -1.20 17.39 17.59
CA GLU A 305 -0.85 16.94 18.95
C GLU A 305 0.12 15.76 18.92
N HIS A 306 0.00 14.88 17.91
CA HIS A 306 0.82 13.67 17.76
C HIS A 306 2.02 13.84 16.81
N GLY A 307 2.31 15.07 16.38
CA GLY A 307 3.44 15.35 15.49
C GLY A 307 3.30 14.75 14.07
N ILE A 308 2.09 14.41 13.64
CA ILE A 308 1.82 14.03 12.25
C ILE A 308 1.99 15.28 11.36
N THR A 309 2.81 15.15 10.33
CA THR A 309 3.27 16.24 9.46
C THR A 309 2.71 16.15 8.04
N TYR A 310 2.23 14.99 7.63
CA TYR A 310 1.62 14.79 6.32
C TYR A 310 0.50 13.75 6.35
N ASP A 311 -0.40 13.87 5.39
CA ASP A 311 -1.45 12.90 5.12
C ASP A 311 -1.54 12.60 3.62
N THR A 312 -1.88 11.36 3.30
CA THR A 312 -2.09 10.86 1.93
C THR A 312 -3.43 10.15 1.78
N SER A 313 -4.46 10.68 2.43
CA SER A 313 -5.80 10.07 2.42
C SER A 313 -6.73 10.75 1.42
N ARG A 314 -6.58 12.07 1.25
CA ARG A 314 -7.47 12.80 0.36
C ARG A 314 -7.29 12.40 -1.10
N SER A 315 -8.36 12.56 -1.85
CA SER A 315 -8.40 12.34 -3.28
C SER A 315 -9.33 13.36 -3.94
N SER A 316 -9.13 13.60 -5.23
CA SER A 316 -10.00 14.40 -6.11
C SER A 316 -10.14 15.89 -5.78
N THR A 317 -9.54 16.43 -4.71
CA THR A 317 -9.77 17.84 -4.37
C THR A 317 -9.04 18.80 -5.32
N LEU A 318 -7.99 18.30 -5.96
CA LEU A 318 -7.24 18.99 -7.02
C LEU A 318 -7.80 18.75 -8.43
N GLY A 319 -8.79 17.87 -8.58
CA GLY A 319 -9.32 17.41 -9.87
C GLY A 319 -8.62 16.15 -10.39
N THR A 320 -8.86 15.85 -11.67
CA THR A 320 -8.26 14.70 -12.36
C THR A 320 -6.81 14.98 -12.77
N GLY A 321 -5.92 14.04 -12.48
CA GLY A 321 -4.53 14.01 -12.90
C GLY A 321 -3.56 13.82 -11.72
N VAL A 322 -2.27 13.88 -12.02
CA VAL A 322 -1.19 13.88 -11.03
C VAL A 322 -0.77 15.32 -10.75
N HIS A 323 -0.81 15.70 -9.47
CA HIS A 323 -0.57 17.05 -9.00
C HIS A 323 0.56 17.10 -7.97
N TRP A 324 1.26 18.24 -7.90
CA TRP A 324 2.23 18.47 -6.84
C TRP A 324 1.56 18.55 -5.45
N PRO A 325 2.20 17.99 -4.40
CA PRO A 325 1.69 18.09 -3.04
C PRO A 325 1.62 19.55 -2.57
N TYR A 326 0.72 19.83 -1.64
CA TYR A 326 0.49 21.16 -1.08
C TYR A 326 0.48 21.15 0.43
N SER A 327 0.55 22.34 1.04
CA SER A 327 0.36 22.49 2.48
C SER A 327 -1.00 23.08 2.80
N GLN A 328 -1.64 22.52 3.83
CA GLN A 328 -2.87 23.04 4.41
C GLN A 328 -2.85 22.81 5.92
N ASP A 329 -3.19 23.85 6.69
CA ASP A 329 -3.22 23.82 8.14
C ASP A 329 -1.88 23.37 8.76
N GLY A 330 -0.76 23.64 8.09
CA GLY A 330 0.57 23.20 8.53
C GLY A 330 0.90 21.71 8.32
N LEU A 331 0.06 20.96 7.59
CA LEU A 331 0.35 19.60 7.15
C LEU A 331 0.65 19.58 5.65
N TRP A 332 1.47 18.63 5.21
CA TRP A 332 1.61 18.29 3.79
C TRP A 332 0.50 17.36 3.34
N GLN A 333 0.04 17.54 2.10
CA GLN A 333 -1.01 16.74 1.47
C GLN A 333 -0.47 16.11 0.19
N PHE A 334 -0.48 14.78 0.18
CA PHE A 334 -0.15 13.94 -0.97
C PHE A 334 -1.42 13.20 -1.40
N GLU A 335 -2.23 13.81 -2.24
CA GLU A 335 -3.49 13.19 -2.64
C GLU A 335 -3.28 11.91 -3.44
N VAL A 336 -4.09 10.89 -3.17
CA VAL A 336 -4.19 9.73 -4.05
C VAL A 336 -4.84 10.21 -5.35
N PRO A 337 -4.13 10.14 -6.48
CA PRO A 337 -4.56 10.82 -7.68
C PRO A 337 -5.71 10.07 -8.34
N VAL A 338 -6.68 10.83 -8.83
CA VAL A 338 -7.72 10.32 -9.73
C VAL A 338 -7.29 10.65 -11.13
N VAL A 339 -7.01 9.64 -11.94
CA VAL A 339 -6.32 9.79 -13.22
C VAL A 339 -7.15 9.23 -14.36
N TYR A 340 -6.85 9.70 -15.56
CA TYR A 340 -7.21 8.95 -16.77
C TYR A 340 -6.36 7.68 -16.85
N SER A 341 -6.99 6.58 -17.21
CA SER A 341 -6.36 5.28 -17.40
C SER A 341 -6.65 4.77 -18.82
N PRO A 342 -5.63 4.54 -19.65
CA PRO A 342 -5.81 3.99 -20.98
C PRO A 342 -6.49 2.62 -20.98
N ALA A 343 -6.29 1.82 -19.94
CA ALA A 343 -6.90 0.50 -19.80
C ALA A 343 -8.43 0.54 -19.77
N PHE A 344 -9.02 1.67 -19.34
CA PHE A 344 -10.47 1.87 -19.28
C PHE A 344 -10.99 2.74 -20.44
N ASP A 345 -10.15 3.07 -21.44
CA ASP A 345 -10.59 3.79 -22.63
C ASP A 345 -10.74 2.87 -23.85
N GLY A 346 -11.91 2.92 -24.49
CA GLY A 346 -12.19 2.19 -25.71
C GLY A 346 -12.99 0.89 -25.54
N PRO A 347 -13.12 0.11 -26.63
CA PRO A 347 -14.09 -0.99 -26.71
C PRO A 347 -13.76 -2.21 -25.86
N GLU A 348 -12.51 -2.35 -25.41
CA GLU A 348 -12.03 -3.45 -24.56
C GLU A 348 -11.97 -3.04 -23.08
N ASN A 349 -12.60 -1.91 -22.70
CA ASN A 349 -12.69 -1.43 -21.32
C ASN A 349 -13.19 -2.56 -20.38
N PRO A 350 -12.39 -2.98 -19.38
CA PRO A 350 -12.75 -4.09 -18.49
C PRO A 350 -13.65 -3.69 -17.32
N ALA A 351 -14.10 -2.43 -17.25
CA ALA A 351 -14.97 -1.95 -16.19
C ALA A 351 -16.33 -2.69 -16.16
N LYS A 352 -16.96 -2.71 -14.99
CA LYS A 352 -18.29 -3.29 -14.80
C LYS A 352 -19.32 -2.60 -15.69
N GLU A 353 -20.35 -3.34 -16.10
CA GLU A 353 -21.42 -2.83 -16.96
C GLU A 353 -22.02 -1.52 -16.41
N GLY A 354 -22.02 -0.48 -17.24
CA GLY A 354 -22.53 0.85 -16.88
C GLY A 354 -21.47 1.86 -16.42
N ASP A 355 -20.20 1.43 -16.24
CA ASP A 355 -19.08 2.34 -15.96
C ASP A 355 -18.16 2.49 -17.18
N ASP A 356 -18.54 3.37 -18.09
CA ASP A 356 -17.76 3.70 -19.30
C ASP A 356 -16.70 4.79 -19.07
N SER A 357 -16.49 5.23 -17.83
CA SER A 357 -15.54 6.30 -17.53
C SER A 357 -14.10 5.78 -17.62
N PRO A 358 -13.17 6.46 -18.33
CA PRO A 358 -11.75 6.09 -18.34
C PRO A 358 -11.02 6.53 -17.05
N ILE A 359 -11.75 7.14 -16.10
CA ILE A 359 -11.18 7.71 -14.89
C ILE A 359 -11.20 6.70 -13.76
N VAL A 360 -10.07 6.60 -13.04
CA VAL A 360 -9.89 5.70 -11.89
C VAL A 360 -8.99 6.36 -10.84
N THR A 361 -9.22 6.04 -9.57
CA THR A 361 -8.29 6.41 -8.49
C THR A 361 -7.10 5.45 -8.54
N ALA A 362 -5.87 5.95 -8.47
CA ALA A 362 -4.64 5.15 -8.55
C ALA A 362 -4.35 4.39 -7.24
N MET A 363 -5.27 3.47 -6.90
CA MET A 363 -5.20 2.57 -5.77
C MET A 363 -5.79 1.21 -6.13
N ASP A 364 -5.12 0.14 -5.72
CA ASP A 364 -5.46 -1.27 -6.04
C ASP A 364 -6.95 -1.60 -5.86
N TYR A 365 -7.54 -1.26 -4.72
CA TYR A 365 -8.96 -1.47 -4.43
C TYR A 365 -9.87 -0.81 -5.47
N ASN A 366 -9.51 0.39 -5.94
CA ASN A 366 -10.33 1.14 -6.90
C ASN A 366 -10.31 0.52 -8.30
N PHE A 367 -9.21 -0.11 -8.72
CA PHE A 367 -9.20 -0.92 -9.94
C PHE A 367 -10.12 -2.13 -9.79
N TRP A 368 -10.05 -2.84 -8.66
CA TRP A 368 -10.91 -4.00 -8.38
C TRP A 368 -12.41 -3.62 -8.38
N ALA A 369 -12.76 -2.57 -7.64
CA ALA A 369 -14.11 -2.04 -7.54
C ALA A 369 -14.65 -1.60 -8.90
N LYS A 370 -13.81 -0.95 -9.72
CA LYS A 370 -14.19 -0.53 -11.07
C LYS A 370 -14.44 -1.72 -12.01
N ILE A 371 -13.59 -2.76 -11.94
CA ILE A 371 -13.66 -3.91 -12.86
C ILE A 371 -14.86 -4.82 -12.54
N ASN A 372 -15.11 -5.14 -11.27
CA ASN A 372 -16.18 -6.09 -10.93
C ASN A 372 -16.95 -5.79 -9.64
N GLY A 373 -16.76 -4.62 -9.05
CA GLY A 373 -17.36 -4.26 -7.76
C GLY A 373 -16.70 -4.96 -6.58
N ALA A 374 -15.38 -5.18 -6.66
CA ALA A 374 -14.56 -5.78 -5.61
C ALA A 374 -15.01 -7.20 -5.22
N LYS A 375 -15.37 -8.00 -6.23
CA LYS A 375 -15.75 -9.40 -6.06
C LYS A 375 -14.53 -10.30 -6.29
N ASN A 376 -14.36 -11.31 -5.45
CA ASN A 376 -13.26 -12.25 -5.61
C ASN A 376 -13.54 -13.18 -6.81
N GLU A 377 -12.91 -12.88 -7.94
CA GLU A 377 -13.03 -13.58 -9.22
C GLU A 377 -11.62 -13.84 -9.78
N PRO A 378 -10.90 -14.87 -9.28
CA PRO A 378 -9.50 -15.15 -9.63
C PRO A 378 -9.21 -15.22 -11.13
N GLU A 379 -10.17 -15.64 -11.95
CA GLU A 379 -10.04 -15.67 -13.41
C GLU A 379 -9.85 -14.29 -14.06
N LYS A 380 -10.21 -13.20 -13.36
CA LYS A 380 -10.00 -11.82 -13.80
C LYS A 380 -8.67 -11.21 -13.35
N ARG A 381 -7.83 -11.98 -12.64
CA ARG A 381 -6.54 -11.51 -12.10
C ARG A 381 -5.68 -10.81 -13.16
N GLU A 382 -5.53 -11.41 -14.35
CA GLU A 382 -4.70 -10.85 -15.42
C GLU A 382 -5.23 -9.49 -15.92
N VAL A 383 -6.56 -9.37 -16.05
CA VAL A 383 -7.20 -8.13 -16.50
C VAL A 383 -6.97 -7.00 -15.49
N MET A 384 -7.06 -7.32 -14.20
CA MET A 384 -6.80 -6.37 -13.11
C MET A 384 -5.32 -5.98 -13.04
N TYR A 385 -4.42 -6.94 -13.22
CA TYR A 385 -2.98 -6.70 -13.31
C TYR A 385 -2.63 -5.75 -14.46
N ASP A 386 -3.12 -6.04 -15.67
CA ASP A 386 -2.85 -5.23 -16.86
C ASP A 386 -3.41 -3.81 -16.70
N ALA A 387 -4.63 -3.68 -16.19
CA ALA A 387 -5.25 -2.37 -15.98
C ALA A 387 -4.48 -1.50 -14.99
N ALA A 388 -4.04 -2.07 -13.86
CA ALA A 388 -3.22 -1.35 -12.88
C ALA A 388 -1.86 -0.94 -13.47
N LEU A 389 -1.17 -1.89 -14.10
CA LEU A 389 0.16 -1.65 -14.68
C LEU A 389 0.14 -0.61 -15.79
N GLU A 390 -0.80 -0.71 -16.74
CA GLU A 390 -0.95 0.26 -17.83
C GLU A 390 -1.25 1.67 -17.29
N THR A 391 -2.08 1.76 -16.25
CA THR A 391 -2.37 3.04 -15.59
C THR A 391 -1.12 3.65 -14.96
N TYR A 392 -0.36 2.86 -14.19
CA TYR A 392 0.87 3.35 -13.55
C TYR A 392 1.93 3.79 -14.57
N ARG A 393 2.08 3.03 -15.66
CA ARG A 393 2.97 3.37 -16.78
C ARG A 393 2.59 4.71 -17.42
N TYR A 394 1.30 4.90 -17.73
CA TYR A 394 0.82 6.16 -18.30
C TYR A 394 1.01 7.34 -17.34
N MET A 395 0.69 7.16 -16.05
CA MET A 395 0.93 8.18 -15.03
C MET A 395 2.40 8.62 -15.01
N TYR A 396 3.33 7.67 -15.05
CA TYR A 396 4.77 7.95 -15.04
C TYR A 396 5.17 8.70 -16.30
N ALA A 397 4.84 8.17 -17.47
CA ALA A 397 5.29 8.74 -18.72
C ALA A 397 4.74 10.18 -18.92
N SER A 398 3.49 10.42 -18.49
CA SER A 398 2.89 11.75 -18.50
C SER A 398 3.53 12.72 -17.50
N ALA A 399 3.70 12.33 -16.24
CA ALA A 399 4.34 13.20 -15.24
C ALA A 399 5.81 13.47 -15.59
N TYR A 400 6.53 12.45 -16.06
CA TYR A 400 7.96 12.52 -16.41
C TYR A 400 8.20 13.44 -17.61
N ALA A 401 7.33 13.39 -18.63
CA ALA A 401 7.40 14.30 -19.78
C ALA A 401 6.87 15.72 -19.45
N GLY A 402 5.91 15.79 -18.52
CA GLY A 402 5.18 17.00 -18.17
C GLY A 402 5.64 17.67 -16.88
N ASN A 403 4.74 17.67 -15.88
CA ASN A 403 4.83 18.54 -14.71
C ASN A 403 5.78 18.06 -13.60
N ARG A 404 6.33 16.83 -13.70
CA ARG A 404 7.20 16.19 -12.70
C ARG A 404 6.60 16.06 -11.30
N ALA A 405 5.28 16.12 -11.18
CA ALA A 405 4.62 15.90 -9.90
C ALA A 405 4.93 14.47 -9.37
N PRO A 406 5.13 14.28 -8.05
CA PRO A 406 5.31 12.96 -7.48
C PRO A 406 4.14 12.02 -7.82
N LEU A 407 4.43 10.81 -8.27
CA LEU A 407 3.41 9.77 -8.40
C LEU A 407 3.10 9.23 -7.01
N VAL A 408 1.85 9.32 -6.56
CA VAL A 408 1.38 8.69 -5.33
C VAL A 408 0.62 7.41 -5.70
N LEU A 409 1.17 6.25 -5.34
CA LEU A 409 0.56 4.94 -5.58
C LEU A 409 0.20 4.32 -4.23
N GLY A 410 -1.09 4.28 -3.92
CA GLY A 410 -1.61 3.62 -2.71
C GLY A 410 -2.00 2.17 -3.00
N ASN A 411 -1.50 1.21 -2.24
CA ASN A 411 -1.82 -0.21 -2.40
C ASN A 411 -1.96 -0.85 -1.02
N HIS A 412 -2.22 -2.15 -0.94
CA HIS A 412 -2.18 -2.86 0.35
C HIS A 412 -1.37 -4.15 0.25
N PHE A 413 -0.86 -4.60 1.40
CA PHE A 413 -0.31 -5.95 1.57
C PHE A 413 -1.44 -6.98 1.67
N ASN A 414 -2.16 -7.16 0.57
CA ASN A 414 -3.29 -8.07 0.44
C ASN A 414 -3.02 -9.21 -0.58
N GLY A 415 -3.99 -10.12 -0.67
CA GLY A 415 -4.07 -11.15 -1.71
C GLY A 415 -5.34 -11.00 -2.55
N TRP A 416 -5.91 -9.80 -2.64
CA TRP A 416 -7.21 -9.58 -3.29
C TRP A 416 -7.21 -10.06 -4.73
N ASN A 417 -8.28 -10.78 -5.09
CA ASN A 417 -8.49 -11.35 -6.41
C ASN A 417 -7.30 -12.19 -6.91
N ASP A 418 -6.82 -13.11 -6.06
CA ASP A 418 -5.62 -13.93 -6.32
C ASP A 418 -4.37 -13.07 -6.55
N ASN A 419 -4.18 -12.07 -5.69
CA ASN A 419 -3.03 -11.17 -5.71
C ASN A 419 -2.84 -10.43 -7.05
N ALA A 420 -3.92 -9.86 -7.61
CA ALA A 420 -3.86 -9.25 -8.93
C ALA A 420 -2.98 -7.97 -9.01
N PHE A 421 -2.87 -7.22 -7.91
CA PHE A 421 -2.34 -5.86 -7.94
C PHE A 421 -0.87 -5.75 -7.52
N ASN A 422 -0.41 -6.52 -6.51
CA ASN A 422 0.98 -6.45 -6.07
C ASN A 422 1.99 -6.76 -7.19
N PRO A 423 1.78 -7.76 -8.06
CA PRO A 423 2.68 -7.99 -9.20
C PRO A 423 2.75 -6.80 -10.16
N ALA A 424 1.65 -6.06 -10.35
CA ALA A 424 1.64 -4.86 -11.20
C ALA A 424 2.51 -3.75 -10.60
N VAL A 425 2.45 -3.58 -9.27
CA VAL A 425 3.32 -2.62 -8.54
C VAL A 425 4.79 -3.04 -8.62
N GLU A 426 5.08 -4.33 -8.40
CA GLU A 426 6.43 -4.90 -8.50
C GLU A 426 7.02 -4.67 -9.89
N GLN A 427 6.28 -5.02 -10.94
CA GLN A 427 6.70 -4.84 -12.33
C GLN A 427 6.94 -3.35 -12.63
N PHE A 428 6.03 -2.47 -12.21
CA PHE A 428 6.17 -1.04 -12.41
C PHE A 428 7.42 -0.49 -11.71
N MET A 429 7.67 -0.86 -10.45
CA MET A 429 8.88 -0.46 -9.71
C MET A 429 10.15 -0.90 -10.44
N SER A 430 10.18 -2.14 -10.92
CA SER A 430 11.31 -2.70 -11.66
C SER A 430 11.58 -1.96 -12.98
N GLU A 431 10.55 -1.35 -13.56
CA GLU A 431 10.66 -0.58 -14.80
C GLU A 431 11.15 0.85 -14.59
N VAL A 432 10.79 1.52 -13.49
CA VAL A 432 11.01 2.97 -13.35
C VAL A 432 12.03 3.36 -12.29
N CYS A 433 12.25 2.56 -11.25
CA CYS A 433 13.04 3.00 -10.11
C CYS A 433 14.53 3.19 -10.43
N GLY A 434 15.02 2.64 -11.54
CA GLY A 434 16.38 2.83 -12.06
C GLY A 434 16.50 3.83 -13.22
N GLU A 435 15.40 4.45 -13.65
CA GLU A 435 15.41 5.36 -14.80
C GLU A 435 16.11 6.70 -14.48
N PRO A 436 16.69 7.37 -15.50
CA PRO A 436 17.40 8.63 -15.29
C PRO A 436 16.53 9.70 -14.64
N ASP A 437 17.04 10.32 -13.57
CA ASP A 437 16.35 11.40 -12.86
C ASP A 437 15.00 10.98 -12.23
N THR A 438 14.86 9.68 -11.93
CA THR A 438 13.71 9.09 -11.21
C THR A 438 14.17 8.56 -9.85
N TYR A 439 13.37 8.80 -8.81
CA TYR A 439 13.62 8.28 -7.46
C TYR A 439 12.33 7.68 -6.90
N CYS A 440 12.32 6.35 -6.77
CA CYS A 440 11.36 5.65 -5.92
C CYS A 440 11.76 5.88 -4.46
N THR A 441 10.99 6.70 -3.76
CA THR A 441 11.38 7.22 -2.45
C THR A 441 10.18 7.34 -1.52
N THR A 442 10.39 7.91 -0.34
CA THR A 442 9.36 8.03 0.69
C THR A 442 8.74 9.43 0.73
N HIS A 443 7.56 9.55 1.32
CA HIS A 443 6.86 10.83 1.45
C HIS A 443 7.70 11.84 2.21
N ARG A 444 8.32 11.41 3.30
CA ARG A 444 9.24 12.21 4.11
C ARG A 444 10.46 12.69 3.35
N ASP A 445 11.04 11.87 2.48
CA ASP A 445 12.18 12.28 1.64
C ASP A 445 11.75 13.37 0.63
N VAL A 446 10.55 13.27 0.06
CA VAL A 446 10.02 14.34 -0.82
C VAL A 446 9.71 15.62 -0.03
N ILE A 447 9.13 15.53 1.17
CA ILE A 447 8.89 16.70 2.04
C ILE A 447 10.21 17.39 2.38
N GLN A 448 11.22 16.62 2.76
CA GLN A 448 12.54 17.14 3.06
C GLN A 448 13.16 17.80 1.82
N TRP A 449 13.10 17.14 0.66
CA TRP A 449 13.61 17.71 -0.59
C TRP A 449 12.88 19.02 -0.95
N LEU A 450 11.56 19.08 -0.78
CA LEU A 450 10.74 20.28 -1.00
C LEU A 450 11.15 21.42 -0.07
N SER A 451 11.51 21.13 1.19
CA SER A 451 11.96 22.14 2.16
C SER A 451 13.24 22.87 1.75
N LEU A 452 14.06 22.25 0.89
CA LEU A 452 15.30 22.84 0.37
C LEU A 452 15.06 23.77 -0.81
N GLN A 453 13.89 23.67 -1.46
CA GLN A 453 13.62 24.39 -2.70
C GLN A 453 13.24 25.86 -2.46
N ASP A 454 13.27 26.66 -3.53
CA ASP A 454 12.72 28.00 -3.49
C ASP A 454 11.18 27.93 -3.35
N PRO A 455 10.57 28.52 -2.30
CA PRO A 455 9.12 28.47 -2.09
C PRO A 455 8.30 29.02 -3.26
N GLU A 456 8.81 30.01 -4.00
CA GLU A 456 8.12 30.54 -5.18
C GLU A 456 8.11 29.53 -6.33
N ARG A 457 9.19 28.77 -6.47
CA ARG A 457 9.28 27.70 -7.47
C ARG A 457 8.37 26.54 -7.12
N VAL A 458 8.29 26.17 -5.85
CA VAL A 458 7.33 25.16 -5.36
C VAL A 458 5.89 25.60 -5.67
N ARG A 459 5.54 26.87 -5.44
CA ARG A 459 4.21 27.40 -5.80
C ARG A 459 3.92 27.34 -7.29
N GLN A 460 4.92 27.57 -8.14
CA GLN A 460 4.78 27.43 -9.59
C GLN A 460 4.49 25.98 -9.98
N TRP A 461 5.18 25.00 -9.38
CA TRP A 461 4.91 23.58 -9.60
C TRP A 461 3.51 23.17 -9.13
N GLN A 462 3.10 23.62 -7.94
CA GLN A 462 1.75 23.40 -7.40
C GLN A 462 0.65 24.00 -8.29
N SER A 463 0.96 25.04 -9.05
CA SER A 463 0.03 25.72 -9.96
C SER A 463 0.15 25.23 -11.41
N ALA A 464 1.05 24.29 -11.69
CA ALA A 464 1.16 23.70 -13.02
C ALA A 464 -0.09 22.86 -13.35
N GLU A 465 -0.37 22.70 -14.64
CA GLU A 465 -1.39 21.77 -15.11
C GLU A 465 -1.07 20.35 -14.62
N ALA A 466 -2.13 19.61 -14.29
CA ALA A 466 -1.99 18.20 -13.93
C ALA A 466 -1.55 17.38 -15.14
N SER A 467 -0.77 16.34 -14.91
CA SER A 467 -0.47 15.31 -15.90
C SER A 467 -1.47 14.15 -15.76
N ALA A 468 -1.43 13.16 -16.66
CA ALA A 468 -2.27 11.96 -16.67
C ALA A 468 -3.78 12.26 -16.78
N LYS A 469 -4.14 13.22 -17.64
CA LYS A 469 -5.52 13.66 -17.89
C LYS A 469 -6.13 13.05 -19.16
N GLY A 470 -5.36 12.27 -19.92
CA GLY A 470 -5.73 11.68 -21.21
C GLY A 470 -5.50 12.60 -22.42
N ASP A 471 -5.20 13.89 -22.19
CA ASP A 471 -5.02 14.89 -23.26
C ASP A 471 -3.65 14.82 -23.95
N ASP A 472 -2.70 14.08 -23.38
CA ASP A 472 -1.33 13.88 -23.85
C ASP A 472 -1.05 12.43 -24.30
N LEU A 473 -2.07 11.57 -24.36
CA LEU A 473 -1.91 10.14 -24.65
C LEU A 473 -1.27 9.88 -26.04
N GLU A 474 -1.60 10.68 -27.05
CA GLU A 474 -1.03 10.56 -28.40
C GLU A 474 0.44 11.01 -28.47
N ASP A 475 0.88 11.85 -27.52
CA ASP A 475 2.22 12.42 -27.47
C ASP A 475 3.19 11.61 -26.59
N ILE A 476 2.67 10.68 -25.80
CA ILE A 476 3.42 9.88 -24.83
C ILE A 476 3.71 8.48 -25.38
N THR A 477 4.96 8.05 -25.23
CA THR A 477 5.36 6.67 -25.51
C THR A 477 5.95 6.05 -24.25
N TRP A 478 5.46 4.88 -23.87
CA TRP A 478 6.09 4.00 -22.87
C TRP A 478 7.31 3.30 -23.48
#